data_AF-A0A351SEQ2-F1
#
_entry.id   AF-A0A351SEQ2-F1
#
_cell.length_a   1.000
_cell.length_b   1.000
_cell.length_c   1.000
_cell.angle_alpha   90.00
_cell.angle_beta   90.00
_cell.angle_gamma   90.00
#
_symmetry.space_group_name_H-M   'P 1'
#
loop_
_entity.id
_entity.type
_entity.pdbx_description
1 polymer ?
#
loop_
_entity_poly.entity_id
_entity_poly.type
_entity_poly.pdbx_seq_one_letter_code
_entity_poly.pdbx_strand_id
1 'polypeptide(L)'
;LVVNGQKIWTSYAHDADMIFLLVRTNKDVKKQEGISFLLADMKSPGITIKKIKNLTGNSEFCEVFFDNVKVPKENIVGKINQGWTMAKSLLG
;
A
#
# COMPACT_ATOMS: atom_id res chain seq x y z
N LEU A 1 8.01 -10.05 1.60
CA LEU A 1 6.82 -10.09 2.48
C LEU A 1 5.62 -10.56 1.66
N VAL A 2 4.63 -11.18 2.29
CA VAL A 2 3.35 -11.49 1.65
C VAL A 2 2.32 -10.50 2.17
N VAL A 3 1.71 -9.73 1.28
CA VAL A 3 0.75 -8.66 1.62
C VAL A 3 -0.65 -9.15 1.31
N ASN A 4 -1.53 -9.02 2.29
CA ASN A 4 -2.96 -9.27 2.17
C ASN A 4 -3.73 -8.06 2.70
N GLY A 5 -4.81 -7.68 2.02
CA GLY A 5 -5.72 -6.63 2.48
C GLY A 5 -6.30 -5.78 1.34
N GLN A 6 -6.77 -4.60 1.71
CA GLN A 6 -7.43 -3.66 0.80
C GLN A 6 -7.06 -2.23 1.16
N LYS A 7 -6.95 -1.38 0.15
CA LYS A 7 -6.88 0.08 0.27
C LYS A 7 -7.98 0.70 -0.59
N ILE A 8 -8.49 1.84 -0.17
CA ILE A 8 -9.52 2.62 -0.86
C ILE A 8 -9.05 4.07 -0.99
N TRP A 9 -9.62 4.80 -1.95
CA TRP A 9 -9.24 6.19 -2.27
C TRP A 9 -7.80 6.33 -2.76
N THR A 10 -7.26 5.30 -3.41
CA THR A 10 -5.92 5.35 -3.97
C THR A 10 -5.96 6.08 -5.31
N SER A 11 -5.50 7.34 -5.34
CA SER A 11 -5.48 8.16 -6.54
C SER A 11 -4.61 7.53 -7.63
N TYR A 12 -5.15 7.46 -8.85
CA TYR A 12 -4.51 6.99 -10.08
C TYR A 12 -3.83 5.62 -9.97
N ALA A 13 -4.31 4.74 -9.07
CA ALA A 13 -3.70 3.42 -8.89
C ALA A 13 -3.68 2.60 -10.20
N HIS A 14 -4.67 2.81 -11.08
CA HIS A 14 -4.77 2.13 -12.37
C HIS A 14 -3.73 2.56 -13.40
N ASP A 15 -3.07 3.70 -13.21
CA ASP A 15 -2.03 4.22 -14.10
C ASP A 15 -0.62 4.14 -13.48
N ALA A 16 -0.53 3.79 -12.19
CA ALA A 16 0.73 3.74 -11.46
C ALA A 16 1.50 2.44 -11.75
N ASP A 17 2.82 2.53 -11.98
CA ASP A 17 3.69 1.35 -12.05
C ASP A 17 4.00 0.79 -10.65
N MET A 18 4.05 1.64 -9.64
CA MET A 18 4.41 1.29 -8.26
C MET A 18 3.42 1.89 -7.26
N ILE A 19 3.20 1.19 -6.15
CA ILE A 19 2.46 1.69 -4.99
C ILE A 19 3.31 1.63 -3.73
N PHE A 20 3.27 2.69 -2.93
CA PHE A 20 3.78 2.63 -1.56
C PHE A 20 2.70 2.12 -0.60
N LEU A 21 3.08 1.24 0.32
CA LEU A 21 2.16 0.61 1.25
C LEU A 21 2.66 0.75 2.69
N LEU A 22 1.79 1.27 3.55
CA LEU A 22 1.92 1.12 4.99
C LEU A 22 1.17 -0.14 5.43
N VAL A 23 1.95 -1.16 5.81
CA VAL A 23 1.43 -2.49 6.17
C VAL A 23 1.78 -2.86 7.61
N ARG A 24 0.92 -3.65 8.23
CA ARG A 24 1.14 -4.22 9.57
C ARG A 24 2.11 -5.41 9.47
N THR A 25 3.28 -5.31 10.09
CA THR A 25 4.28 -6.39 10.17
C THR A 25 4.50 -6.93 11.57
N ASN A 26 4.04 -6.22 12.61
CA ASN A 26 4.02 -6.70 13.98
C ASN A 26 2.73 -6.24 14.68
N LYS A 27 2.00 -7.18 15.30
CA LYS A 27 0.72 -6.93 15.98
C LYS A 27 0.85 -6.83 17.50
N ASP A 28 2.00 -7.22 18.06
CA ASP A 28 2.21 -7.33 19.52
C ASP A 28 2.84 -6.06 20.12
N VAL A 29 3.02 -5.02 19.30
CA VAL A 29 3.61 -3.74 19.67
C VAL A 29 2.58 -2.61 19.52
N LYS A 30 2.92 -1.40 19.95
CA LYS A 30 2.07 -0.23 19.71
C LYS A 30 1.73 -0.11 18.23
N LYS A 31 0.51 0.31 17.92
CA LYS A 31 -0.02 0.34 16.54
C LYS A 31 0.89 1.10 15.57
N GLN A 32 1.61 2.12 15.99
CA GLN A 32 2.53 2.86 15.13
C GLN A 32 3.85 2.10 14.91
N GLU A 33 4.36 1.44 15.95
CA GLU A 33 5.62 0.70 15.96
C GLU A 33 5.55 -0.63 15.19
N GLY A 34 4.35 -1.11 14.82
CA GLY A 34 4.19 -2.34 14.05
C GLY A 34 3.99 -2.13 12.54
N ILE A 35 4.22 -0.92 12.03
CA ILE A 35 4.01 -0.57 10.61
C ILE A 35 5.34 -0.63 9.86
N SER A 36 5.34 -1.24 8.68
CA SER A 36 6.43 -1.18 7.70
C SER A 36 6.00 -0.43 6.44
N PHE A 37 6.97 0.21 5.78
CA PHE A 37 6.78 0.90 4.51
C PHE A 37 7.34 0.02 3.39
N LEU A 38 6.52 -0.29 2.39
CA LEU A 38 6.90 -1.12 1.24
C LEU A 38 6.65 -0.40 -0.07
N LEU A 39 7.41 -0.76 -1.11
CA LEU A 39 7.08 -0.50 -2.50
C LEU A 39 6.65 -1.79 -3.19
N ALA A 40 5.47 -1.80 -3.81
CA ALA A 40 4.99 -2.94 -4.60
C ALA A 40 4.81 -2.54 -6.06
N ASP A 41 5.25 -3.41 -6.97
CA ASP A 41 4.95 -3.29 -8.39
C ASP A 41 3.46 -3.57 -8.61
N MET A 42 2.75 -2.64 -9.25
CA MET A 42 1.30 -2.73 -9.48
C MET A 42 0.90 -3.85 -10.43
N LYS A 43 1.85 -4.41 -11.19
CA LYS A 43 1.69 -5.59 -12.05
C LYS A 43 1.95 -6.90 -11.30
N SER A 44 2.29 -6.84 -10.00
CA SER A 44 2.51 -8.04 -9.19
C SER A 44 1.26 -8.94 -9.16
N PRO A 45 1.40 -10.26 -9.32
CA PRO A 45 0.28 -11.19 -9.17
C PRO A 45 -0.43 -11.03 -7.82
N GLY A 46 -1.76 -11.05 -7.85
CA GLY A 46 -2.60 -10.89 -6.66
C GLY A 46 -3.05 -9.45 -6.39
N ILE A 47 -2.59 -8.46 -7.18
CA ILE A 47 -3.13 -7.10 -7.14
C ILE A 47 -4.35 -7.01 -8.06
N THR A 48 -5.47 -6.51 -7.54
CA THR A 48 -6.66 -6.17 -8.33
C THR A 48 -7.05 -4.72 -8.07
N ILE A 49 -7.29 -3.97 -9.15
CA ILE A 49 -7.64 -2.54 -9.09
C ILE A 49 -9.09 -2.38 -9.55
N LYS A 50 -9.91 -1.68 -8.76
CA LYS A 50 -11.26 -1.27 -9.14
C LYS A 50 -11.36 0.25 -9.13
N LYS A 51 -11.64 0.84 -10.29
CA LYS A 51 -11.86 2.29 -10.38
C LYS A 51 -13.16 2.68 -9.67
N ILE A 52 -13.13 3.78 -8.94
CA ILE A 52 -14.29 4.37 -8.26
C ILE A 52 -14.79 5.51 -9.14
N LYS A 53 -16.04 5.43 -9.61
CA LYS A 53 -16.67 6.53 -10.35
C LYS A 53 -17.22 7.56 -9.36
N ASN A 54 -16.73 8.78 -9.44
CA ASN A 54 -17.16 9.87 -8.56
C ASN A 54 -18.46 10.53 -9.08
N LEU A 55 -19.00 11.51 -8.33
CA LEU A 55 -20.23 12.23 -8.69
C LEU A 55 -20.09 13.04 -9.99
N THR A 56 -18.89 13.50 -10.33
CA THR A 56 -18.61 14.23 -11.59
C THR A 56 -18.40 13.29 -12.77
N GLY A 57 -18.49 11.97 -12.56
CA GLY A 57 -18.30 10.94 -13.57
C GLY A 57 -16.84 10.54 -13.83
N ASN A 58 -15.88 11.15 -13.12
CA ASN A 58 -14.46 10.84 -13.24
C ASN A 58 -14.09 9.58 -12.44
N SER A 59 -12.90 9.03 -12.68
CA SER A 59 -12.43 7.77 -12.10
C SER A 59 -10.97 7.84 -11.65
N GLU A 60 -10.61 8.96 -11.01
CA GLU A 60 -9.28 9.21 -10.47
C GLU A 60 -8.98 8.34 -9.24
N PHE A 61 -9.98 7.90 -8.47
CA PHE A 61 -9.77 7.08 -7.29
C PHE A 61 -9.97 5.59 -7.56
N CYS A 62 -9.25 4.75 -6.83
CA CYS A 62 -9.35 3.31 -6.93
C CYS A 62 -9.45 2.63 -5.56
N GLU A 63 -10.11 1.48 -5.54
CA GLU A 63 -9.87 0.43 -4.57
C GLU A 63 -8.78 -0.50 -5.09
N VAL A 64 -7.86 -0.89 -4.22
CA VAL A 64 -6.76 -1.81 -4.52
C VAL A 64 -6.82 -2.97 -3.55
N PHE A 65 -6.96 -4.18 -4.09
CA PHE A 65 -7.01 -5.43 -3.35
C PHE A 65 -5.68 -6.15 -3.50
N PHE A 66 -5.20 -6.74 -2.40
CA PHE A 66 -3.98 -7.51 -2.33
C PHE A 66 -4.33 -8.91 -1.83
N ASP A 67 -4.19 -9.91 -2.70
CA ASP A 67 -4.34 -11.33 -2.39
C ASP A 67 -2.98 -12.03 -2.52
N ASN A 68 -2.37 -12.33 -1.38
CA ASN A 68 -1.10 -13.03 -1.26
C ASN A 68 0.04 -12.44 -2.12
N VAL A 69 0.07 -11.11 -2.24
CA VAL A 69 1.03 -10.39 -3.09
C VAL A 69 2.43 -10.50 -2.48
N LYS A 70 3.37 -11.07 -3.24
CA LYS A 70 4.76 -11.22 -2.83
C LYS A 70 5.55 -9.95 -3.15
N VAL A 71 6.02 -9.26 -2.12
CA VAL A 71 6.88 -8.07 -2.24
C VAL A 71 8.32 -8.45 -1.87
N PRO A 72 9.32 -8.21 -2.75
CA PRO A 72 10.74 -8.43 -2.43
C PRO A 72 11.19 -7.71 -1.16
N LYS A 73 12.16 -8.26 -0.43
CA LYS A 73 12.68 -7.61 0.79
C LYS A 73 13.44 -6.31 0.50
N GLU A 74 14.09 -6.21 -0.66
CA GLU A 74 14.75 -4.99 -1.13
C GLU A 74 13.78 -3.81 -1.34
N ASN A 75 12.49 -4.09 -1.52
CA ASN A 75 11.47 -3.06 -1.64
C ASN A 75 10.93 -2.58 -0.27
N ILE A 76 11.53 -3.01 0.84
CA ILE A 76 11.26 -2.41 2.15
C ILE A 76 11.97 -1.06 2.19
N VAL A 77 11.21 0.00 2.39
CA VAL A 77 11.80 1.34 2.56
C VAL A 77 12.16 1.50 4.04
N GLY A 78 13.42 1.84 4.30
CA GLY A 78 13.94 1.93 5.66
C GLY A 78 14.05 0.56 6.33
N LYS A 79 13.46 0.43 7.53
CA LYS A 79 13.51 -0.82 8.32
C LYS A 79 12.10 -1.35 8.58
N ILE A 80 11.99 -2.67 8.70
CA ILE A 80 10.79 -3.33 9.23
C ILE A 80 10.38 -2.66 10.54
N ASN A 81 9.08 -2.45 10.73
CA ASN A 81 8.47 -1.84 11.92
C ASN A 81 8.81 -0.33 12.12
N GLN A 82 9.52 0.30 11.18
CA GLN A 82 9.83 1.74 11.23
C GLN A 82 9.08 2.57 10.17
N GLY A 83 8.06 1.97 9.55
CA GLY A 83 7.24 2.59 8.50
C GLY A 83 6.53 3.87 8.92
N TRP A 84 6.08 3.94 10.19
CA TRP A 84 5.33 5.09 10.69
C TRP A 84 6.16 6.38 10.76
N THR A 85 7.46 6.27 11.03
CA THR A 85 8.35 7.42 11.06
C THR A 85 8.41 8.12 9.71
N MET A 86 8.50 7.35 8.63
CA MET A 86 8.45 7.87 7.25
C MET A 86 7.05 8.37 6.87
N ALA A 87 6.01 7.66 7.30
CA ALA A 87 4.62 8.06 7.03
C ALA A 87 4.32 9.48 7.53
N LYS A 88 4.83 9.86 8.71
CA LYS A 88 4.65 11.22 9.24
C LYS A 88 5.26 12.29 8.34
N SER A 89 6.43 12.03 7.75
CA SER A 89 7.04 12.98 6.82
C SER A 89 6.30 13.06 5.49
N LEU A 90 5.68 11.96 5.05
CA LEU A 90 4.94 11.90 3.79
C LEU A 90 3.54 12.52 3.88
N LEU A 91 2.86 12.38 5.03
CA LEU A 91 1.45 12.72 5.19
C LEU A 91 1.18 14.15 5.71
N GLY A 92 2.23 14.88 6.11
CA GLY A 92 2.11 16.24 6.67
C GLY A 92 1.90 16.26 8.18
#